data_AF-A0AAJ5Z096-F1
#
_entry.id   AF-A0AAJ5Z096-F1
#
_cell.length_a   1.000
_cell.length_b   1.000
_cell.length_c   1.000
_cell.angle_alpha   90.00
_cell.angle_beta   90.00
_cell.angle_gamma   90.00
#
_symmetry.space_group_name_H-M   'P 1'
#
loop_
_entity.id
_entity.type
_entity.pdbx_description
1 polymer ?
#
loop_
_entity_poly.entity_id
_entity_poly.type
_entity_poly.pdbx_seq_one_letter_code
_entity_poly.pdbx_strand_id
1 'polypeptide(L)'
;MIRVKDPKVSLDFYENVLGMELIDKMEGSDFTLYFLAYQHQKNQPLGKREAVLELTHNHGTENDPNLSYHNGNSEPRGFGHLAISVDNIEAACERFERLGVKWQKRLTGTFPSVFDHQMAG
;
A
#
# COMPACT_ATOMS: atom_id res chain seq x y z
N MET A 1 8.04 -3.23 -5.71
CA MET A 1 7.06 -3.45 -6.79
C MET A 1 6.11 -4.57 -6.40
N ILE A 2 4.82 -4.42 -6.70
CA ILE A 2 3.77 -5.44 -6.51
C ILE A 2 2.97 -5.56 -7.81
N ARG A 3 2.66 -6.79 -8.25
CA ARG A 3 1.75 -6.98 -9.39
C ARG A 3 0.30 -6.84 -8.95
N VAL A 4 -0.49 -6.15 -9.75
CA VAL A 4 -1.91 -5.89 -9.48
C VAL A 4 -2.78 -6.42 -10.61
N LYS A 5 -3.91 -7.04 -10.25
CA LYS A 5 -4.85 -7.63 -11.20
C LYS A 5 -5.67 -6.56 -11.91
N ASP A 6 -6.27 -5.67 -11.13
CA ASP A 6 -7.06 -4.56 -11.65
C ASP A 6 -6.45 -3.25 -11.13
N PRO A 7 -5.90 -2.40 -12.01
CA PRO A 7 -5.31 -1.13 -11.61
C PRO A 7 -6.36 -0.17 -11.08
N LYS A 8 -7.63 -0.25 -11.50
CA LYS A 8 -8.68 0.67 -11.01
C LYS A 8 -8.96 0.43 -9.53
N VAL A 9 -9.14 -0.83 -9.14
CA VAL A 9 -9.34 -1.22 -7.74
C VAL A 9 -8.11 -0.88 -6.90
N SER A 10 -6.92 -1.11 -7.45
CA SER A 10 -5.66 -0.88 -6.73
C SER A 10 -5.40 0.61 -6.53
N LEU A 11 -5.54 1.43 -7.57
CA LEU A 11 -5.35 2.88 -7.48
C LEU A 11 -6.37 3.50 -6.51
N ASP A 12 -7.65 3.11 -6.58
CA ASP A 12 -8.64 3.57 -5.61
C ASP A 12 -8.25 3.25 -4.16
N PHE A 13 -7.76 2.03 -3.90
CA PHE A 13 -7.28 1.67 -2.58
C PHE A 13 -6.05 2.50 -2.15
N TYR A 14 -5.01 2.59 -2.97
CA TYR A 14 -3.79 3.28 -2.56
C TYR A 14 -3.97 4.81 -2.49
N GLU A 15 -4.79 5.41 -3.36
CA GLU A 15 -5.05 6.84 -3.37
C GLU A 15 -6.14 7.23 -2.36
N ASN A 16 -7.33 6.66 -2.45
CA ASN A 16 -8.47 7.09 -1.64
C ASN A 16 -8.49 6.44 -0.25
N VAL A 17 -8.00 5.21 -0.10
CA VAL A 17 -7.91 4.56 1.22
C VAL A 17 -6.59 4.89 1.90
N LEU A 18 -5.45 4.80 1.22
CA LEU A 18 -4.14 5.02 1.87
C LEU A 18 -3.60 6.44 1.73
N GLY A 19 -4.15 7.28 0.86
CA GLY A 19 -3.72 8.68 0.73
C GLY A 19 -2.40 8.87 -0.02
N MET A 20 -1.97 7.87 -0.81
CA MET A 20 -0.84 8.04 -1.73
C MET A 20 -1.29 8.84 -2.96
N GLU A 21 -0.33 9.38 -3.71
CA GLU A 21 -0.60 10.01 -5.00
C GLU A 21 0.05 9.20 -6.13
N LEU A 22 -0.64 9.05 -7.26
CA LEU A 22 -0.03 8.61 -8.51
C LEU A 22 0.94 9.70 -9.00
N ILE A 23 2.24 9.40 -8.97
CA ILE A 23 3.31 10.36 -9.27
C ILE A 23 3.91 10.17 -10.66
N ASP A 24 3.77 8.97 -11.24
CA ASP A 24 4.20 8.68 -12.60
C ASP A 24 3.49 7.44 -13.15
N LYS A 25 3.44 7.33 -14.48
CA LYS A 25 2.87 6.19 -15.21
C LYS A 25 3.73 5.88 -16.43
N MET A 26 4.11 4.61 -16.58
CA MET A 26 4.84 4.14 -17.75
C MET A 26 4.06 3.03 -18.45
N GLU A 27 3.86 3.17 -19.75
CA GLU A 27 3.14 2.20 -20.58
C GLU A 27 4.12 1.38 -21.42
N GLY A 28 4.06 0.05 -21.25
CA GLY A 28 4.69 -0.92 -22.13
C GLY A 28 3.68 -1.52 -23.12
N SER A 29 4.12 -2.52 -23.87
CA SER A 29 3.29 -3.22 -24.87
C SER A 29 2.16 -4.05 -24.26
N ASP A 30 2.46 -4.72 -23.15
CA ASP A 30 1.64 -5.75 -22.50
C ASP A 30 1.52 -5.53 -20.98
N PHE A 31 2.03 -4.41 -20.50
CA PHE A 31 1.95 -4.00 -19.11
C PHE A 31 1.93 -2.47 -18.96
N THR A 32 1.48 -2.03 -17.79
CA THR A 32 1.58 -0.63 -17.34
C THR A 32 2.12 -0.60 -15.92
N LEU A 33 3.06 0.31 -15.67
CA LEU A 33 3.60 0.60 -14.36
C LEU A 33 2.95 1.88 -13.81
N TYR A 34 2.48 1.81 -12.57
CA TYR A 34 1.95 2.95 -11.82
C TYR A 34 2.84 3.18 -10.61
N PHE A 35 3.39 4.39 -10.48
CA PHE A 35 4.27 4.74 -9.38
C PHE A 35 3.51 5.61 -8.39
N LEU A 36 3.39 5.15 -7.15
CA LEU A 36 2.70 5.86 -6.07
C LEU A 36 3.65 6.22 -4.93
N ALA A 37 3.44 7.39 -4.33
CA ALA A 37 4.20 7.81 -3.17
C ALA A 37 3.42 8.84 -2.33
N TYR A 38 3.81 8.99 -1.06
CA TYR A 38 3.44 10.16 -0.24
C TYR A 38 4.28 11.38 -0.62
N GLN A 39 3.73 12.59 -0.52
CA GLN A 39 4.36 13.84 -0.99
C GLN A 39 5.46 14.44 -0.10
N HIS A 40 6.13 13.62 0.74
CA HIS A 40 7.26 14.05 1.56
C HIS A 40 8.50 14.51 0.76
N GLN A 41 8.60 14.11 -0.51
CA GLN A 41 9.70 14.45 -1.44
C GLN A 41 9.16 14.92 -2.81
N LYS A 42 8.08 15.73 -2.83
CA LYS A 42 7.33 16.10 -4.05
C LYS A 42 8.17 16.62 -5.22
N ASN A 43 9.28 17.31 -4.95
CA ASN A 43 10.12 17.94 -5.97
C ASN A 43 11.30 17.07 -6.43
N GLN A 44 11.46 15.86 -5.89
CA GLN A 44 12.53 14.95 -6.32
C GLN A 44 12.10 14.16 -7.56
N PRO A 45 12.99 13.96 -8.55
CA PRO A 45 12.70 13.09 -9.69
C PRO A 45 12.49 11.65 -9.21
N LEU A 46 11.69 10.87 -9.95
CA LEU A 46 11.29 9.50 -9.58
C LEU A 46 12.46 8.63 -9.11
N GLY A 47 13.57 8.62 -9.86
CA GLY A 47 14.75 7.80 -9.53
C GLY A 47 15.54 8.22 -8.29
N LYS A 48 15.21 9.35 -7.66
CA LYS A 48 15.80 9.82 -6.40
C LYS A 48 14.82 9.81 -5.24
N ARG A 49 13.57 9.42 -5.49
CA ARG A 49 12.50 9.45 -4.49
C ARG A 49 12.49 8.15 -3.70
N GLU A 50 12.38 8.28 -2.39
CA GLU A 50 12.33 7.13 -1.48
C GLU A 50 10.89 6.63 -1.30
N ALA A 51 10.78 5.36 -0.89
CA ALA A 51 9.50 4.70 -0.57
C ALA A 51 8.43 4.79 -1.68
N VAL A 52 8.87 4.74 -2.94
CA VAL A 52 7.96 4.65 -4.10
C VAL A 52 7.41 3.23 -4.22
N LEU A 53 6.09 3.10 -4.27
CA LEU A 53 5.40 1.87 -4.59
C LEU A 53 5.14 1.80 -6.10
N GLU A 54 5.83 0.89 -6.77
CA GLU A 54 5.51 0.50 -8.14
C GLU A 54 4.44 -0.60 -8.16
N LEU A 55 3.33 -0.33 -8.82
CA LEU A 55 2.31 -1.33 -9.16
C LEU A 55 2.45 -1.72 -10.63
N THR A 56 2.59 -3.02 -10.90
CA THR A 56 2.66 -3.55 -12.27
C THR A 56 1.34 -4.20 -12.64
N HIS A 57 0.67 -3.67 -13.65
CA HIS A 57 -0.51 -4.28 -14.26
C HIS A 57 -0.12 -4.93 -15.57
N ASN A 58 -0.28 -6.25 -15.67
CA ASN A 58 -0.19 -6.93 -16.97
C ASN A 58 -1.56 -6.85 -17.65
N HIS A 59 -1.62 -6.44 -18.92
CA HIS A 59 -2.89 -6.14 -19.59
C HIS A 59 -3.78 -7.39 -19.71
N GLY A 60 -5.08 -7.21 -19.50
CA GLY A 60 -6.08 -8.28 -19.58
C GLY A 60 -6.25 -9.09 -18.30
N THR A 61 -5.35 -8.96 -17.33
CA THR A 61 -5.43 -9.68 -16.05
C THR A 61 -6.69 -9.34 -15.25
N GLU A 62 -7.23 -8.13 -15.39
CA GLU A 62 -8.47 -7.67 -14.79
C GLU A 62 -9.70 -8.46 -15.26
N ASN A 63 -9.64 -9.02 -16.48
CA ASN A 63 -10.75 -9.75 -17.11
C ASN A 63 -10.63 -11.27 -16.97
N ASP A 64 -9.50 -11.80 -16.49
CA ASP A 64 -9.31 -13.24 -16.29
C ASP A 64 -9.87 -13.66 -14.91
N PRO A 65 -10.98 -14.43 -14.83
CA PRO A 65 -11.55 -14.85 -13.56
C PRO A 65 -10.66 -15.84 -12.78
N ASN A 66 -9.76 -16.55 -13.48
CA ASN A 66 -8.92 -17.59 -12.88
C ASN A 66 -7.58 -17.04 -12.39
N LEU A 67 -7.22 -15.82 -12.80
CA LEU A 67 -5.97 -15.21 -12.38
C LEU A 67 -6.11 -14.58 -10.99
N SER A 68 -5.17 -14.94 -10.10
CA SER A 68 -4.93 -14.24 -8.84
C SER A 68 -3.43 -14.19 -8.57
N TYR A 69 -2.91 -13.07 -8.08
CA TYR A 69 -1.52 -13.00 -7.62
C TYR A 69 -1.39 -13.59 -6.22
N HIS A 70 -0.32 -14.35 -6.00
CA HIS A 70 0.04 -14.88 -4.70
C HIS A 70 0.62 -13.77 -3.81
N ASN A 71 0.12 -13.64 -2.57
CA ASN A 71 0.55 -12.57 -1.66
C ASN A 71 1.81 -12.91 -0.84
N GLY A 72 2.36 -14.11 -0.99
CA GLY A 72 3.60 -14.55 -0.31
C GLY A 72 3.44 -15.02 1.15
N ASN A 73 2.23 -14.97 1.71
CA ASN A 73 1.95 -15.32 3.11
C ASN A 73 1.50 -16.78 3.31
N SER A 74 1.32 -17.53 2.22
CA SER A 74 1.14 -18.99 2.18
C SER A 74 2.29 -19.65 1.43
N GLU A 75 2.36 -20.99 1.40
CA GLU A 75 3.40 -21.69 0.65
C GLU A 75 3.20 -21.57 -0.88
N PRO A 76 4.26 -21.31 -1.67
CA PRO A 76 5.63 -21.00 -1.25
C PRO A 76 5.75 -19.58 -0.68
N ARG A 77 6.32 -19.47 0.52
CA ARG A 77 6.45 -18.18 1.22
C ARG A 77 7.55 -17.28 0.65
N GLY A 78 7.40 -15.98 0.84
CA GLY A 78 8.38 -14.98 0.39
C GLY A 78 8.07 -13.58 0.92
N PHE A 79 7.56 -12.70 0.06
CA PHE A 79 7.11 -11.37 0.46
C PHE A 79 6.06 -11.43 1.59
N GLY A 80 6.20 -10.57 2.60
CA GLY A 80 5.27 -10.47 3.72
C GLY A 80 4.22 -9.38 3.52
N HIS A 81 4.61 -8.13 3.78
CA HIS A 81 3.74 -6.95 3.66
C HIS A 81 4.55 -5.66 3.53
N LEU A 82 3.89 -4.60 3.09
CA LEU A 82 4.36 -3.23 3.27
C LEU A 82 3.90 -2.72 4.64
N ALA A 83 4.70 -1.86 5.27
CA ALA A 83 4.33 -1.18 6.50
C ALA A 83 4.21 0.33 6.25
N ILE A 84 3.13 0.93 6.74
CA ILE A 84 2.88 2.36 6.66
C ILE A 84 2.82 2.89 8.09
N SER A 85 3.72 3.80 8.42
CA SER A 85 3.67 4.55 9.69
C SER A 85 2.57 5.61 9.61
N VAL A 86 1.82 5.78 10.70
CA VAL A 86 0.78 6.79 10.84
C VAL A 86 0.94 7.50 12.17
N ASP A 87 0.47 8.75 12.26
CA ASP A 87 0.57 9.55 13.48
C ASP A 87 -0.29 9.00 14.63
N ASN A 88 -1.44 8.40 14.29
CA ASN A 88 -2.38 7.82 15.24
C ASN A 88 -2.99 6.53 14.65
N ILE A 89 -2.65 5.39 15.26
CA ILE A 89 -3.03 4.08 14.73
C ILE A 89 -4.52 3.78 14.95
N GLU A 90 -5.10 4.24 16.05
CA GLU A 90 -6.51 4.08 16.37
C GLU A 90 -7.39 4.82 15.35
N ALA A 91 -7.08 6.10 15.09
CA ALA A 91 -7.80 6.93 14.13
C ALA A 91 -7.69 6.38 12.69
N ALA A 92 -6.52 5.86 12.31
CA ALA A 92 -6.33 5.18 11.03
C ALA A 92 -7.19 3.91 10.93
N CYS A 93 -7.18 3.06 11.98
CA CYS A 93 -8.03 1.87 12.05
C CYS A 93 -9.51 2.21 11.91
N GLU A 94 -10.01 3.19 12.67
CA GLU A 94 -11.42 3.63 12.58
C GLU A 94 -11.78 4.12 11.18
N ARG A 95 -10.90 4.88 10.53
CA ARG A 95 -11.12 5.33 9.15
C ARG A 95 -11.21 4.13 8.19
N PHE A 96 -10.33 3.15 8.31
CA PHE A 96 -10.36 1.93 7.50
C PHE A 96 -11.63 1.10 7.74
N GLU A 97 -12.15 1.07 8.97
CA GLU A 97 -13.43 0.45 9.28
C GLU A 97 -14.60 1.15 8.60
N ARG A 98 -14.67 2.48 8.67
CA ARG A 98 -15.70 3.27 7.97
C ARG A 98 -15.68 3.10 6.46
N LEU A 99 -14.49 2.87 5.89
CA LEU A 99 -14.29 2.60 4.46
C LEU A 99 -14.49 1.12 4.08
N GLY A 100 -14.82 0.25 5.03
CA GLY A 100 -15.09 -1.17 4.76
C GLY A 100 -13.86 -1.99 4.38
N VAL A 101 -12.66 -1.59 4.80
CA VAL A 101 -11.41 -2.30 4.50
C VAL A 101 -11.39 -3.69 5.13
N LYS A 102 -10.90 -4.68 4.37
CA LYS A 102 -10.73 -6.06 4.86
C LYS A 102 -9.51 -6.18 5.75
N TRP A 103 -9.69 -6.73 6.95
CA TRP A 103 -8.63 -6.91 7.94
C TRP A 103 -8.06 -8.34 7.92
N GLN A 104 -6.73 -8.45 8.05
CA GLN A 104 -6.05 -9.69 8.40
C GLN A 104 -5.90 -9.84 9.92
N LYS A 105 -5.55 -8.73 10.61
CA LYS A 105 -5.46 -8.64 12.06
C LYS A 105 -5.88 -7.24 12.50
N ARG A 106 -6.83 -7.15 13.42
CA ARG A 106 -7.26 -5.88 14.03
C ARG A 106 -6.31 -5.47 15.16
N LEU A 107 -6.34 -4.19 15.50
CA LEU A 107 -5.73 -3.71 16.73
C LEU A 107 -6.41 -4.42 17.91
N THR A 108 -5.65 -5.19 18.68
CA THR A 108 -6.15 -5.90 19.87
C THR A 108 -5.24 -5.52 21.04
N GLY A 109 -5.79 -4.83 22.04
CA GLY A 109 -5.08 -4.38 23.24
C GLY A 109 -4.57 -2.94 23.17
N THR A 110 -4.21 -2.38 24.32
CA THR A 110 -3.49 -1.11 24.44
C THR A 110 -2.00 -1.35 24.20
N PHE A 111 -1.41 -0.70 23.21
CA PHE A 111 0.04 -0.63 23.12
C PHE A 111 0.53 0.27 24.26
N PRO A 112 1.40 -0.20 25.18
CA PRO A 112 2.06 0.73 26.08
C PRO A 112 2.81 1.73 25.20
N SER A 113 2.54 3.02 25.38
CA SER A 113 3.18 4.01 24.55
C SER A 113 4.69 3.91 24.78
N VAL A 114 5.45 3.72 23.72
CA VAL A 114 6.92 3.63 23.80
C VAL A 114 7.53 4.97 24.23
N PHE A 115 6.71 6.03 24.30
CA PHE A 115 7.06 7.40 24.67
C PHE A 115 6.78 7.74 26.14
N ASP A 116 6.05 6.92 26.90
CA ASP A 116 5.82 7.18 28.34
C ASP A 116 7.10 7.01 29.17
N HIS A 117 8.16 6.43 28.60
CA HIS A 117 9.46 6.29 29.27
C HIS A 117 10.42 7.48 29.12
N GLN A 118 10.02 8.58 28.46
CA GLN A 118 10.90 9.76 28.30
C GLN A 118 10.49 11.02 29.09
N MET A 119 9.43 10.98 29.89
CA MET A 119 8.99 12.14 30.69
C MET A 119 9.16 11.95 32.21
N ALA A 120 9.91 10.93 32.63
CA ALA A 120 10.33 10.74 34.03
C ALA A 120 11.85 10.83 34.13
N GLY A 121 12.38 12.05 34.02
CA GLY A 121 13.78 12.40 34.19
C GLY A 121 13.93 13.86 34.61
#